data_AF-A0A7S1MQG3-F1
#
_entry.id   AF-A0A7S1MQG3-F1
#
_cell.length_a   1.000
_cell.length_b   1.000
_cell.length_c   1.000
_cell.angle_alpha   90.00
_cell.angle_beta   90.00
_cell.angle_gamma   90.00
#
_symmetry.space_group_name_H-M   'P 1'
#
loop_
_entity.id
_entity.type
_entity.pdbx_description
1 polymer ?
#
loop_
_entity_poly.entity_id
_entity_poly.type
_entity_poly.pdbx_seq_one_letter_code
_entity_poly.pdbx_strand_id
1 'polypeptide(L)'
;YEECWAAVLLAFMWSCAIIGICTAAFYTGPYSKELRLSLYIMMGWTIVICIRPLMRKLGNLGTFLLVTGGVLYTGGTPFFVRGRHTLGVPDHTIWHLFVVGGTLAHYVCV
;
A
#
# COMPACT_ATOMS: atom_id res chain seq x y z
N TYR A 1 6.42 6.75 -25.02
CA TYR A 1 5.40 7.28 -24.09
C TYR A 1 5.29 6.45 -22.82
N GLU A 2 5.23 5.11 -22.91
CA GLU A 2 5.22 4.19 -21.75
C GLU A 2 6.40 4.43 -20.79
N GLU A 3 7.62 4.60 -21.32
CA GLU A 3 8.86 4.85 -20.56
C GLU A 3 8.77 6.09 -19.64
N CYS A 4 8.13 7.16 -20.12
CA CYS A 4 8.01 8.42 -19.37
C CYS A 4 7.06 8.26 -18.18
N TRP A 5 5.95 7.53 -18.36
CA TRP A 5 5.02 7.22 -17.27
C TRP A 5 5.66 6.33 -16.21
N ALA A 6 6.41 5.31 -16.64
CA ALA A 6 7.16 4.46 -15.71
C ALA A 6 8.17 5.26 -14.89
N ALA A 7 8.92 6.18 -15.52
CA ALA A 7 9.87 7.05 -14.84
C ALA A 7 9.18 8.01 -13.84
N VAL A 8 8.03 8.60 -14.21
CA VAL A 8 7.27 9.48 -13.31
C VAL A 8 6.75 8.72 -12.09
N LEU A 9 6.22 7.52 -12.28
CA LEU A 9 5.75 6.68 -11.16
C LEU A 9 6.91 6.28 -10.26
N LEU A 10 8.04 5.91 -10.84
CA LEU A 10 9.24 5.58 -10.09
C LEU A 10 9.69 6.78 -9.25
N ALA A 11 9.85 7.95 -9.87
CA ALA A 11 10.25 9.17 -9.17
C ALA A 11 9.27 9.54 -8.05
N PHE A 12 7.96 9.38 -8.28
CA PHE A 12 6.94 9.60 -7.26
C PHE A 12 7.07 8.62 -6.09
N MET A 13 7.17 7.32 -6.36
CA MET A 13 7.30 6.28 -5.32
C MET A 13 8.59 6.45 -4.50
N TRP A 14 9.70 6.78 -5.16
CA TRP A 14 10.97 7.08 -4.48
C TRP A 14 10.88 8.35 -3.63
N SER A 15 10.20 9.40 -4.11
CA SER A 15 9.98 10.61 -3.32
C SER A 15 9.18 10.30 -2.06
N CYS A 16 8.07 9.55 -2.18
CA CYS A 16 7.29 9.08 -1.04
C CYS A 16 8.12 8.23 -0.07
N ALA A 17 8.95 7.32 -0.59
CA ALA A 17 9.81 6.48 0.22
C ALA A 17 10.86 7.29 1.01
N ILE A 18 11.52 8.25 0.37
CA ILE A 18 12.49 9.15 1.03
C ILE A 18 11.80 9.97 2.12
N ILE A 19 10.63 10.56 1.83
CA ILE A 19 9.84 11.29 2.84
C ILE A 19 9.44 10.38 3.99
N GLY A 20 9.02 9.15 3.71
CA GLY A 20 8.67 8.14 4.71
C GLY A 20 9.86 7.77 5.61
N ILE A 21 11.05 7.60 5.03
CA ILE A 21 12.29 7.31 5.77
C ILE A 21 12.70 8.53 6.62
N CYS A 22 12.70 9.73 6.05
CA CYS A 22 13.05 10.95 6.78
C CYS A 22 12.10 11.20 7.95
N THR A 23 10.79 10.99 7.76
CA THR A 23 9.81 11.12 8.83
C THR A 23 9.98 10.05 9.90
N ALA A 24 10.34 8.82 9.54
CA ALA A 24 10.65 7.76 10.50
C ALA A 24 11.96 8.01 11.27
N ALA A 25 12.98 8.56 10.62
CA ALA A 25 14.33 8.72 11.18
C ALA A 25 14.48 10.01 12.00
N PHE A 26 13.87 11.12 11.57
CA PHE A 26 14.12 12.45 12.13
C PHE A 26 12.90 13.07 12.82
N TYR A 27 11.68 12.53 12.63
CA TYR A 27 10.45 13.16 13.12
C TYR A 27 9.68 12.27 14.10
N THR A 28 9.81 12.55 15.40
CA THR A 28 9.08 11.91 16.51
C THR A 28 7.86 12.71 16.99
N GLY A 29 7.35 13.62 16.17
CA GLY A 29 6.15 14.40 16.50
C GLY A 29 4.88 13.54 16.64
N PRO A 30 3.79 14.10 17.22
CA PRO A 30 2.54 13.38 17.48
C PRO A 30 1.89 12.83 16.20
N TYR A 31 2.07 13.52 15.06
CA TYR A 31 1.51 13.14 13.76
C TYR A 31 2.37 12.16 12.95
N SER A 32 3.52 11.72 13.48
CA SER A 32 4.46 10.84 12.76
C SER A 32 3.83 9.52 12.30
N LYS A 33 2.88 8.95 13.06
CA LYS A 33 2.15 7.74 12.68
C LYS A 33 1.19 7.98 11.51
N GLU A 34 0.40 9.05 11.59
CA GLU A 34 -0.59 9.40 10.57
C GLU A 34 0.08 9.75 9.24
N LEU A 35 1.21 10.45 9.29
CA LEU A 35 1.96 10.84 8.09
C LEU A 35 2.51 9.63 7.35
N ARG A 36 3.08 8.66 8.09
CA ARG A 36 3.55 7.38 7.53
C ARG A 36 2.41 6.55 6.95
N LEU A 37 1.27 6.51 7.64
CA LEU A 37 0.08 5.80 7.15
C LEU A 37 -0.48 6.44 5.88
N SER A 38 -0.51 7.78 5.80
CA SER A 38 -0.95 8.51 4.61
C SER A 38 -0.04 8.23 3.42
N LEU A 39 1.28 8.28 3.61
CA LEU A 39 2.25 7.93 2.56
C LEU A 39 2.07 6.48 2.09
N TYR A 40 1.84 5.55 3.02
CA TYR A 40 1.56 4.15 2.70
C TYR A 40 0.30 3.99 1.82
N ILE A 41 -0.81 4.66 2.17
CA ILE A 41 -2.05 4.60 1.39
C ILE A 41 -1.86 5.27 0.02
N MET A 42 -1.22 6.43 -0.04
CA MET A 42 -0.91 7.13 -1.30
C MET A 42 -0.10 6.26 -2.26
N MET A 43 0.92 5.57 -1.74
CA MET A 43 1.75 4.64 -2.51
C MET A 43 0.96 3.42 -3.03
N GLY A 44 -0.06 2.96 -2.30
CA GLY A 44 -0.92 1.87 -2.76
C GLY A 44 -1.91 2.31 -3.85
N TRP A 45 -2.43 3.53 -3.76
CA TRP A 45 -3.49 4.03 -4.63
C TRP A 45 -3.02 4.53 -6.00
N THR A 46 -1.71 4.73 -6.20
CA THR A 46 -1.13 5.02 -7.53
C THR A 46 -1.46 3.94 -8.56
N ILE A 47 -1.77 2.71 -8.13
CA ILE A 47 -2.23 1.63 -9.01
C ILE A 47 -3.49 2.01 -9.81
N VAL A 48 -4.38 2.85 -9.26
CA VAL A 48 -5.62 3.28 -9.91
C VAL A 48 -5.31 4.12 -11.17
N ILE A 49 -4.25 4.91 -11.11
CA ILE A 49 -3.79 5.74 -12.24
C ILE A 49 -3.26 4.84 -13.37
N CYS A 50 -2.63 3.72 -13.01
CA CYS A 50 -1.95 2.82 -13.95
C CYS A 50 -2.77 1.57 -14.29
N ILE A 51 -4.02 1.49 -13.85
CA ILE A 51 -4.83 0.27 -13.95
C ILE A 51 -4.99 -0.18 -15.42
N ARG A 52 -5.16 0.74 -16.37
CA ARG A 52 -5.36 0.41 -17.79
C ARG A 52 -4.18 -0.34 -18.43
N PRO A 53 -2.93 0.17 -18.38
CA PRO A 53 -1.79 -0.58 -18.90
C PRO A 53 -1.52 -1.86 -18.10
N LEU A 54 -1.74 -1.86 -16.78
CA LEU A 54 -1.61 -3.05 -15.94
C LEU A 54 -2.60 -4.17 -16.34
N MET A 55 -3.86 -3.83 -16.58
CA MET A 55 -4.88 -4.79 -17.04
C MET A 55 -4.50 -5.48 -18.35
N ARG A 56 -3.91 -4.73 -19.28
CA ARG A 56 -3.46 -5.28 -20.57
C ARG A 56 -2.28 -6.24 -20.42
N LYS A 57 -1.41 -6.03 -19.43
CA LYS A 57 -0.22 -6.88 -19.20
C LYS A 57 -0.50 -8.10 -18.32
N LEU A 58 -1.35 -7.95 -17.30
CA LEU A 58 -1.62 -8.98 -16.29
C LEU A 58 -2.79 -9.92 -16.66
N GLY A 59 -3.60 -9.53 -17.63
CA GLY A 59 -4.84 -10.24 -17.96
C GLY A 59 -5.89 -10.15 -16.85
N ASN A 60 -7.01 -10.86 -17.04
CA ASN A 60 -8.16 -10.76 -16.13
C ASN A 60 -7.86 -11.28 -14.73
N LEU A 61 -7.13 -12.40 -14.61
CA LEU A 61 -6.80 -13.02 -13.33
C LEU A 61 -5.82 -12.16 -12.51
N GLY A 62 -4.74 -11.68 -13.13
CA GLY A 62 -3.78 -10.81 -12.45
C GLY A 62 -4.40 -9.48 -12.03
N THR A 63 -5.27 -8.89 -12.86
CA THR A 63 -6.05 -7.70 -12.48
C THR A 63 -6.91 -7.96 -11.25
N PHE A 64 -7.63 -9.10 -11.20
CA PHE A 64 -8.47 -9.43 -10.06
C PHE A 64 -7.65 -9.60 -8.77
N LEU A 65 -6.50 -10.28 -8.84
CA LEU A 65 -5.57 -10.42 -7.71
C LEU A 65 -5.00 -9.08 -7.25
N LEU A 66 -4.65 -8.20 -8.20
CA LEU A 66 -4.14 -6.86 -7.93
C LEU A 66 -5.18 -6.01 -7.16
N VAL A 67 -6.42 -6.00 -7.64
CA VAL A 67 -7.53 -5.28 -6.98
C VAL A 67 -7.80 -5.87 -5.61
N THR A 68 -7.82 -7.21 -5.49
CA THR A 68 -7.99 -7.89 -4.21
C THR A 68 -6.88 -7.53 -3.23
N GLY A 69 -5.63 -7.48 -3.68
CA GLY A 69 -4.48 -7.04 -2.86
C GLY A 69 -4.62 -5.61 -2.36
N GLY A 70 -5.06 -4.68 -3.22
CA GLY A 70 -5.32 -3.29 -2.85
C GLY A 70 -6.46 -3.14 -1.82
N VAL A 71 -7.53 -3.93 -1.96
CA VAL A 71 -8.63 -3.99 -1.00
C VAL A 71 -8.17 -4.54 0.34
N LEU A 72 -7.35 -5.59 0.35
CA LEU A 72 -6.81 -6.16 1.59
C LEU A 72 -5.92 -5.16 2.34
N TYR A 73 -5.03 -4.45 1.64
CA TYR A 73 -4.20 -3.40 2.26
C TYR A 73 -5.03 -2.24 2.81
N THR A 74 -6.03 -1.78 2.05
CA THR A 74 -6.91 -0.68 2.51
C THR A 74 -7.79 -1.13 3.67
N GLY A 75 -8.33 -2.35 3.61
CA GLY A 75 -9.19 -2.95 4.64
C GLY A 75 -8.49 -3.26 5.97
N GLY A 76 -7.16 -3.42 5.97
CA GLY A 76 -6.35 -3.52 7.18
C GLY A 76 -6.19 -2.19 7.94
N THR A 77 -6.30 -1.06 7.23
CA THR A 77 -6.05 0.30 7.77
C THR A 77 -6.87 0.63 9.03
N PRO A 78 -8.20 0.35 9.10
CA PRO A 78 -9.00 0.65 10.28
C PRO A 78 -8.50 -0.06 11.55
N PHE A 79 -8.00 -1.31 11.42
CA PHE A 79 -7.44 -2.05 12.56
C PHE A 79 -6.13 -1.40 13.04
N PHE A 80 -5.27 -0.97 12.11
CA PHE A 80 -4.04 -0.27 12.45
C PHE A 80 -4.29 1.04 13.21
N VAL A 81 -5.28 1.84 12.78
CA VAL A 81 -5.62 3.13 13.41
C VAL A 81 -6.30 2.94 14.76
N ARG A 82 -7.20 1.96 14.88
CA ARG A 82 -7.98 1.74 16.09
C ARG A 82 -7.10 1.34 17.28
N GLY A 83 -6.08 0.52 17.04
CA GLY A 83 -5.07 0.16 18.05
C GLY A 83 -5.64 -0.48 19.32
N ARG A 84 -6.74 -1.22 19.22
CA ARG A 84 -7.40 -1.92 20.34
C ARG A 84 -7.14 -3.43 20.26
N HIS A 85 -7.94 -4.20 21.00
CA HIS A 85 -8.03 -5.64 20.89
C HIS A 85 -9.35 -6.01 20.24
N THR A 86 -9.33 -6.42 18.97
CA THR A 86 -10.47 -6.99 18.27
C THR A 86 -10.41 -8.50 18.37
N LEU A 87 -11.53 -9.15 18.73
CA LEU A 87 -11.63 -10.62 18.83
C LEU A 87 -10.62 -11.27 19.82
N GLY A 88 -10.12 -10.52 20.81
CA GLY A 88 -9.12 -11.01 21.78
C GLY A 88 -7.68 -11.00 21.27
N VAL A 89 -7.44 -10.53 20.05
CA VAL A 89 -6.12 -10.42 19.41
C VAL A 89 -5.74 -8.94 19.28
N PRO A 90 -4.45 -8.55 19.38
CA PRO A 90 -4.04 -7.18 19.11
C PRO A 90 -4.40 -6.78 17.67
N ASP A 91 -5.02 -5.61 17.49
CA ASP A 91 -5.40 -5.11 16.16
C ASP A 91 -4.18 -4.99 15.21
N HIS A 92 -2.98 -4.81 15.78
CA HIS A 92 -1.73 -4.81 15.02
C HIS A 92 -1.46 -6.16 14.33
N THR A 93 -1.77 -7.28 15.00
CA THR A 93 -1.61 -8.62 14.43
C THR A 93 -2.63 -8.87 13.31
N ILE A 94 -3.87 -8.42 13.52
CA ILE A 94 -4.92 -8.50 12.49
C ILE A 94 -4.50 -7.70 11.26
N TRP A 95 -3.96 -6.49 11.46
CA TRP A 95 -3.39 -5.68 10.38
C TRP A 95 -2.29 -6.43 9.62
N HIS A 96 -1.36 -7.11 10.32
CA HIS A 96 -0.33 -7.93 9.65
C HIS A 96 -0.94 -9.03 8.78
N LEU A 97 -2.02 -9.69 9.20
CA LEU A 97 -2.69 -10.71 8.38
C LEU A 97 -3.24 -10.12 7.07
N PHE A 98 -3.86 -8.94 7.13
CA PHE A 98 -4.31 -8.21 5.94
C PHE A 98 -3.15 -7.84 5.03
N VAL A 99 -2.03 -7.35 5.60
CA VAL A 99 -0.83 -6.98 4.85
C VAL A 99 -0.21 -8.20 4.18
N VAL A 100 -0.08 -9.33 4.88
CA VAL A 100 0.47 -10.57 4.32
C VAL A 100 -0.41 -11.11 3.19
N GLY A 101 -1.73 -11.15 3.38
CA GLY A 101 -2.67 -11.55 2.34
C GLY A 101 -2.59 -10.65 1.10
N GLY A 102 -2.50 -9.33 1.30
CA GLY A 102 -2.33 -8.36 0.24
C GLY A 102 -1.01 -8.53 -0.53
N THR A 103 0.09 -8.80 0.19
CA THR A 103 1.41 -9.07 -0.41
C THR A 103 1.40 -10.36 -1.20
N LEU A 104 0.75 -11.42 -0.69
CA LEU A 104 0.63 -12.70 -1.39
C LEU A 104 -0.17 -12.53 -2.70
N ALA A 105 -1.28 -11.79 -2.68
CA ALA A 105 -2.04 -11.50 -3.88
C ALA A 105 -1.23 -10.71 -4.91
N HIS A 106 -0.44 -9.73 -4.48
CA HIS A 106 0.49 -9.00 -5.37
C HIS A 106 1.59 -9.91 -5.92
N TYR A 107 2.15 -10.81 -5.12
CA TYR A 107 3.19 -11.74 -5.55
C TYR A 107 2.69 -12.72 -6.60
N VAL A 108 1.47 -13.27 -6.43
CA VAL A 108 0.86 -14.21 -7.38
C VAL A 108 0.36 -13.51 -8.66
N CYS A 109 0.09 -12.21 -8.58
CA CYS A 109 -0.36 -11.40 -9.71
C CYS A 109 0.75 -11.18 -10.77
N VAL A 110 1.99 -10.98 -10.32
CA VAL A 110 3.16 -10.68 -11.16
C VAL A 110 3.74 -11.96 -11.75
#